data_AF-A0A415T7D2-F1
#
_entry.id   AF-A0A415T7D2-F1
#
_cell.length_a   1.000
_cell.length_b   1.000
_cell.length_c   1.000
_cell.angle_alpha   90.00
_cell.angle_beta   90.00
_cell.angle_gamma   90.00
#
_symmetry.space_group_name_H-M   'P 1'
#
loop_
_entity.id
_entity.type
_entity.pdbx_description
1 polymer ?
#
loop_
_entity_poly.entity_id
_entity_poly.type
_entity_poly.pdbx_seq_one_letter_code
_entity_poly.pdbx_strand_id
1 'polypeptide(L)'
;MIPAKIVKVIYDRRIYAKDGHLIMPKLPYTPEEFYRRHADPSLMAGILTNKFLYHLPIHRQLNMFVNAGAKIARSTLYDWCGTAIDALEGLYYSIRSEVLKGNYTTVP
;
A
#
# COMPACT_ATOMS: atom_id res chain seq x y z
N MET A 1 -26.66 10.11 17.16
CA MET A 1 -25.89 10.80 16.09
C MET A 1 -24.54 11.14 16.68
N ILE A 2 -23.46 10.44 16.29
CA ILE A 2 -22.12 10.67 16.85
C ILE A 2 -21.48 11.80 16.02
N PRO A 3 -21.03 12.91 16.63
CA PRO A 3 -20.44 14.02 15.89
C PRO A 3 -19.07 13.64 15.30
N ALA A 4 -18.75 14.21 14.14
CA ALA A 4 -17.48 13.97 13.45
C ALA A 4 -16.29 14.37 14.33
N LYS A 5 -15.36 13.44 14.55
CA LYS A 5 -14.13 13.64 15.32
C LYS A 5 -12.93 13.69 14.38
N ILE A 6 -12.26 14.84 14.31
CA ILE A 6 -11.00 14.96 13.58
C ILE A 6 -9.88 14.50 14.52
N VAL A 7 -9.20 13.40 14.14
CA VAL A 7 -8.05 12.89 14.89
C VAL A 7 -6.77 13.33 14.17
N LYS A 8 -6.06 14.28 14.77
CA LYS A 8 -4.71 14.66 14.31
C LYS A 8 -3.71 13.68 14.90
N VAL A 9 -3.18 12.77 14.09
CA VAL A 9 -2.08 11.89 14.51
C VAL A 9 -0.78 12.70 14.47
N ILE A 10 -0.21 12.98 15.63
CA ILE A 10 1.08 13.70 15.77
C ILE A 10 2.14 12.66 16.13
N TYR A 11 3.15 12.52 15.27
CA TYR A 11 4.31 11.68 15.55
C TYR A 11 5.43 12.55 16.13
N ASP A 12 5.60 12.54 17.45
CA ASP A 12 6.76 13.19 18.09
C ASP A 12 7.98 12.26 17.97
N ARG A 13 9.03 12.73 17.29
CA ARG A 13 10.28 12.00 17.06
C ARG A 13 11.39 12.61 17.90
N ARG A 14 11.81 11.90 18.94
CA ARG A 14 12.99 12.28 19.73
C ARG A 14 14.26 11.93 18.96
N ILE A 15 15.00 12.95 18.57
CA ILE A 15 16.31 12.84 17.93
C ILE A 15 17.34 13.02 19.06
N TYR A 16 18.23 12.04 19.24
CA TYR A 16 19.30 12.12 20.23
C TYR A 16 20.63 12.34 19.53
N ALA A 17 21.50 13.17 20.10
CA ALA A 17 22.88 13.33 19.63
C ALA A 17 23.83 12.70 20.67
N LYS A 18 24.73 11.83 20.22
CA LYS A 18 25.82 11.28 21.04
C LYS A 18 27.11 11.28 20.23
N ASP A 19 28.17 11.86 20.79
CA ASP A 19 29.52 11.87 20.19
C ASP A 19 29.56 12.38 18.73
N GLY A 20 28.78 13.43 18.44
CA GLY A 20 28.69 14.01 17.09
C GLY A 20 27.83 13.21 16.10
N HIS A 21 27.28 12.06 16.50
CA HIS A 21 26.38 11.25 15.70
C HIS A 21 24.93 11.41 16.14
N LEU A 22 24.04 11.60 15.16
CA LEU A 22 22.59 11.63 15.37
C LEU A 22 22.06 10.19 15.43
N ILE A 23 21.53 9.81 16.59
CA ILE A 23 20.83 8.54 16.78
C ILE A 23 19.35 8.82 16.58
N MET A 24 18.83 8.37 15.44
CA MET A 24 17.42 8.48 15.09
C MET A 24 16.78 7.08 15.13
N PRO A 25 15.56 6.92 15.67
CA PRO A 25 14.79 5.70 15.45
C PRO A 25 14.50 5.53 13.95
N LYS A 26 14.59 4.29 13.45
CA LYS A 26 14.26 3.95 12.06
C LYS A 26 12.84 4.42 11.75
N LEU A 27 12.63 5.14 10.64
CA LEU A 27 11.29 5.53 10.19
C LEU A 27 10.38 4.28 10.12
N PRO A 28 9.06 4.42 10.38
CA PRO A 28 8.11 3.41 9.93
C PRO A 28 8.35 3.20 8.43
N TYR A 29 8.60 1.96 8.03
CA TYR A 29 8.85 1.64 6.64
C TYR A 29 7.62 2.05 5.82
N THR A 30 7.75 3.15 5.09
CA THR A 30 6.79 3.55 4.08
C THR A 30 7.47 3.23 2.77
N PRO A 31 6.93 2.33 1.92
CA PRO A 31 7.56 2.02 0.64
C PRO A 31 7.74 3.32 -0.15
N GLU A 32 8.99 3.67 -0.45
CA GLU A 32 9.34 4.91 -1.17
C GLU A 32 8.65 4.97 -2.54
N GLU A 33 8.30 3.81 -3.07
CA GLU A 33 7.58 3.60 -4.32
C GLU A 33 6.22 4.30 -4.36
N PHE A 34 5.52 4.41 -3.22
CA PHE A 34 4.24 5.12 -3.14
C PHE A 34 4.40 6.63 -3.33
N TYR A 35 5.46 7.23 -2.78
CA TYR A 35 5.74 8.65 -2.96
C TYR A 35 6.12 9.01 -4.40
N ARG A 36 6.78 8.09 -5.10
CA ARG A 36 7.22 8.30 -6.48
C ARG A 36 6.08 8.28 -7.51
N ARG A 37 4.97 7.60 -7.19
CA ARG A 37 3.87 7.32 -8.13
C ARG A 37 2.68 8.30 -8.06
N HIS A 38 2.75 9.34 -7.23
CA HIS A 38 1.71 10.37 -7.04
C HIS A 38 0.29 9.80 -6.78
N ALA A 39 0.20 8.63 -6.16
CA ALA A 39 -1.07 8.01 -5.79
C ALA A 39 -1.04 7.54 -4.34
N ASP A 40 -2.15 7.80 -3.65
CA ASP A 40 -2.31 7.41 -2.26
C ASP A 40 -2.40 5.87 -2.12
N PRO A 41 -1.77 5.26 -1.10
CA PRO A 41 -1.86 3.82 -0.87
C PRO A 41 -3.30 3.30 -0.76
N SER A 42 -4.23 4.10 -0.22
CA SER A 42 -5.64 3.73 -0.09
C SER A 42 -6.32 3.60 -1.45
N LEU A 43 -5.98 4.49 -2.40
CA LEU A 43 -6.47 4.42 -3.78
C LEU A 43 -5.98 3.13 -4.45
N MET A 44 -4.68 2.83 -4.33
CA MET A 44 -4.08 1.63 -4.88
C MET A 44 -4.69 0.35 -4.30
N ALA A 45 -4.90 0.31 -2.98
CA ALA A 45 -5.58 -0.79 -2.31
C ALA A 45 -7.01 -0.98 -2.84
N GLY A 46 -7.74 0.10 -3.08
CA GLY A 46 -9.07 0.06 -3.69
C GLY A 46 -9.06 -0.53 -5.10
N ILE A 47 -8.09 -0.13 -5.93
CA ILE A 47 -7.93 -0.64 -7.30
C ILE A 47 -7.65 -2.15 -7.29
N LEU A 48 -6.73 -2.61 -6.44
CA LEU A 48 -6.41 -4.03 -6.29
C LEU A 48 -7.61 -4.83 -5.78
N THR A 49 -8.31 -4.32 -4.77
CA THR A 49 -9.50 -4.96 -4.20
C THR A 49 -10.57 -5.11 -5.28
N ASN A 50 -10.86 -4.05 -6.04
CA ASN A 50 -11.80 -4.12 -7.14
C ASN A 50 -11.39 -5.14 -8.19
N LYS A 51 -10.10 -5.21 -8.55
CA LYS A 51 -9.61 -6.14 -9.58
C LYS A 51 -9.64 -7.60 -9.13
N PHE A 52 -9.12 -7.88 -7.93
CA PHE A 52 -8.84 -9.24 -7.47
C PHE A 52 -9.92 -9.81 -6.55
N LEU A 53 -10.53 -8.99 -5.69
CA LEU A 53 -11.61 -9.44 -4.79
C LEU A 53 -12.98 -9.39 -5.50
N TYR A 54 -13.27 -8.31 -6.21
CA TYR A 54 -14.59 -8.10 -6.83
C TYR A 54 -14.62 -8.40 -8.34
N HIS A 55 -13.51 -8.91 -8.90
CA HIS A 55 -13.40 -9.26 -10.33
C HIS A 55 -13.80 -8.14 -11.29
N LEU A 56 -13.59 -6.88 -10.88
CA LEU A 56 -13.89 -5.71 -11.68
C LEU A 56 -12.69 -5.36 -12.57
N PRO A 57 -12.77 -5.58 -13.89
CA PRO A 57 -11.62 -5.39 -14.77
C PRO A 57 -11.22 -3.91 -14.88
N ILE A 58 -9.93 -3.66 -15.14
CA ILE A 58 -9.32 -2.32 -15.18
C ILE A 58 -10.05 -1.35 -16.13
N HIS A 59 -10.48 -1.81 -17.31
CA HIS A 59 -11.22 -0.95 -18.24
C HIS A 59 -12.54 -0.44 -17.65
N ARG A 60 -13.20 -1.23 -16.80
CA ARG A 60 -14.46 -0.86 -16.16
C ARG A 60 -14.22 0.09 -14.99
N GLN A 61 -13.14 -0.11 -14.24
CA GLN A 61 -12.70 0.84 -13.23
C GLN A 61 -12.32 2.21 -13.83
N LEU A 62 -11.66 2.23 -14.99
CA LEU A 62 -11.36 3.47 -15.72
C LEU A 62 -12.64 4.24 -16.08
N ASN A 63 -13.66 3.55 -16.58
CA ASN A 63 -14.95 4.18 -16.87
C ASN A 63 -15.61 4.75 -15.61
N MET A 64 -15.47 4.07 -14.47
CA MET A 64 -15.98 4.60 -13.19
C MET A 64 -15.23 5.86 -12.75
N PHE A 65 -13.91 5.90 -12.90
CA PHE A 65 -13.13 7.11 -12.61
C PHE A 65 -13.51 8.27 -13.54
N VAL A 66 -13.70 7.99 -14.84
CA VAL A 66 -14.17 9.00 -15.81
C VAL A 66 -15.55 9.53 -15.42
N ASN A 67 -16.48 8.66 -15.01
CA ASN A 67 -17.80 9.06 -14.53
C ASN A 67 -17.75 9.88 -13.23
N ALA A 68 -16.75 9.65 -12.38
CA ALA A 68 -16.47 10.46 -11.20
C ALA A 68 -15.72 11.77 -11.51
N GLY A 69 -15.48 12.09 -12.78
CA GLY A 69 -14.77 13.29 -13.21
C GLY A 69 -13.24 13.17 -13.24
N ALA A 70 -12.68 12.00 -12.90
CA ALA A 70 -11.24 11.73 -12.89
C ALA A 70 -10.82 11.06 -14.20
N LYS A 71 -10.18 11.83 -15.10
CA LYS A 71 -9.60 11.29 -16.34
C LYS A 71 -8.19 10.74 -16.07
N ILE A 72 -8.10 9.42 -15.94
CA ILE A 72 -6.85 8.71 -15.68
C ILE A 72 -6.48 7.89 -16.92
N ALA A 73 -5.21 7.94 -17.33
CA ALA A 73 -4.74 7.11 -18.44
C ALA A 73 -4.71 5.63 -18.02
N ARG A 74 -4.99 4.72 -18.97
CA ARG A 74 -4.98 3.28 -18.71
C ARG A 74 -3.62 2.81 -18.18
N SER A 75 -2.53 3.28 -18.78
CA SER A 75 -1.16 2.94 -18.36
C SER A 75 -0.90 3.34 -16.91
N THR A 76 -1.32 4.52 -16.49
CA THR A 76 -1.18 5.00 -15.10
C THR A 76 -1.88 4.07 -14.11
N LEU A 77 -3.07 3.58 -14.43
CA LEU A 77 -3.78 2.66 -13.54
C LEU A 77 -3.09 1.29 -13.44
N TYR A 78 -2.53 0.79 -14.54
CA TYR A 78 -1.71 -0.44 -14.54
C TYR A 78 -0.42 -0.26 -13.76
N ASP A 79 0.26 0.87 -13.91
CA ASP A 79 1.47 1.22 -13.17
C ASP A 79 1.22 1.26 -11.66
N TRP A 80 0.12 1.88 -11.23
CA TRP A 80 -0.29 1.89 -9.83
C TRP A 80 -0.62 0.49 -9.31
N CYS A 81 -1.24 -0.37 -10.13
CA CYS A 81 -1.43 -1.77 -9.78
C CYS A 81 -0.10 -2.49 -9.57
N GLY A 82 0.88 -2.27 -10.46
CA GLY A 82 2.21 -2.88 -10.38
C GLY A 82 2.90 -2.52 -9.07
N THR A 83 3.03 -1.22 -8.78
CA THR A 83 3.65 -0.74 -7.53
C THR A 83 2.95 -1.27 -6.27
N ALA A 84 1.63 -1.38 -6.29
CA ALA A 84 0.90 -1.95 -5.15
C ALA A 84 1.15 -3.45 -4.98
N ILE A 85 1.34 -4.19 -6.08
CA ILE A 85 1.70 -5.61 -6.05
C ILE A 85 3.13 -5.79 -5.55
N ASP A 86 4.07 -4.99 -6.03
CA ASP A 86 5.49 -5.01 -5.60
C ASP A 86 5.59 -4.78 -4.09
N ALA A 87 4.83 -3.82 -3.56
CA ALA A 87 4.75 -3.59 -2.12
C ALA A 87 4.17 -4.78 -1.32
N LEU A 88 3.28 -5.57 -1.92
CA LEU A 88 2.70 -6.77 -1.28
C LEU A 88 3.60 -8.00 -1.40
N GLU A 89 4.63 -7.98 -2.26
CA GLU A 89 5.51 -9.12 -2.49
C GLU A 89 6.23 -9.57 -1.21
N GLY A 90 6.72 -8.61 -0.42
CA GLY A 90 7.36 -8.89 0.87
C GLY A 90 6.43 -9.56 1.89
N LEU A 91 5.16 -9.15 1.92
CA LEU A 91 4.14 -9.79 2.74
C LEU A 91 3.87 -11.22 2.27
N TYR A 92 3.76 -11.43 0.96
CA TYR A 92 3.57 -12.75 0.36
C TYR A 92 4.71 -13.71 0.76
N TYR A 93 5.98 -13.30 0.63
CA TYR A 93 7.10 -14.15 1.02
C TYR A 93 7.12 -14.46 2.52
N SER A 94 6.75 -13.49 3.36
CA SER A 94 6.66 -13.67 4.81
C SER A 94 5.60 -14.71 5.17
N ILE A 95 4.39 -14.56 4.61
CA ILE A 95 3.29 -15.51 4.81
C ILE A 95 3.69 -16.89 4.29
N ARG A 96 4.25 -16.97 3.08
CA ARG A 96 4.70 -18.23 2.48
C ARG A 96 5.73 -18.94 3.36
N SER A 97 6.71 -18.21 3.87
CA SER A 97 7.75 -18.76 4.77
C SER A 97 7.14 -19.35 6.04
N GLU A 98 6.21 -18.63 6.67
CA GLU A 98 5.52 -19.12 7.87
C GLU A 98 4.61 -20.32 7.59
N VAL A 99 3.90 -20.30 6.46
CA VAL A 99 3.04 -21.43 6.04
C VAL A 99 3.86 -22.68 5.78
N LEU A 100 5.02 -22.56 5.10
CA LEU A 100 5.90 -23.69 4.80
C LEU A 100 6.61 -24.28 6.02
N LYS A 101 6.79 -23.51 7.09
CA LYS A 101 7.27 -24.04 8.39
C LYS A 101 6.20 -24.88 9.10
N GLY A 102 4.94 -24.73 8.72
CA GLY A 102 3.84 -25.45 9.33
C GLY A 102 3.84 -26.94 8.97
N ASN A 103 3.62 -27.80 9.95
CA ASN A 103 3.54 -29.25 9.77
C ASN A 103 2.26 -29.73 9.03
N TYR A 104 1.46 -28.82 8.48
CA TYR A 104 0.20 -29.13 7.80
C TYR A 104 0.29 -29.01 6.28
N THR A 105 1.38 -28.46 5.74
CA THR A 105 1.61 -28.43 4.30
C THR A 105 2.44 -29.63 3.89
N THR A 106 1.80 -30.64 3.32
CA THR A 106 2.46 -31.76 2.64
C THR A 106 2.95 -31.27 1.27
N VAL A 107 3.99 -30.44 1.25
CA VAL A 107 4.67 -30.07 0.01
C VAL A 107 5.78 -31.12 -0.22
N PRO A 108 5.86 -31.78 -1.38
CA PRO A 108 6.95 -32.71 -1.68
C PRO A 108 8.32 -32.01 -1.75
#